data_AF-A0A0C2FPL2-F1
#
_entry.id   AF-A0A0C2FPL2-F1
#
_cell.length_a   1.000
_cell.length_b   1.000
_cell.length_c   1.000
_cell.angle_alpha   90.00
_cell.angle_beta   90.00
_cell.angle_gamma   90.00
#
_symmetry.space_group_name_H-M   'P 1'
#
loop_
_entity.id
_entity.type
_entity.pdbx_description
1 polymer ?
#
loop_
_entity_poly.entity_id
_entity_poly.type
_entity_poly.pdbx_seq_one_letter_code
_entity_poly.pdbx_strand_id
1 'polypeptide(L)'
;MANAEERMRSELPQAHQAKSLNVRLGDGREADAEIPLVSLGEPLVIVCRLRKPTAEVLYKSRGGAAREDVMECLSNFDKTGELDLSSSESGDEALVELVLNAAIDTKRNVASLCLDGCDITDGVLSSLTIILQNVTKFSCRYAGLNDEQLSTLSKTSLPLNITSIDLSHNELTSGFTLSSMLSRCHQVSELRICDLDIEMGQESLDYEAFVYWMSTWLPNLRELSMVGCQLTEFDSLIEWISMGCVQRLDLSGTEITLDHLRTLVEARMMCPPIVIRLPRARAIERDPQAFVDMILAFVSERTFPIRFHFSARFANAVRTMTAFSSNFLCS
;
A
#
# COMPACT_ATOMS: atom_id res chain seq x y z
N MET A 1 17.18 -30.40 9.01
CA MET A 1 17.02 -28.93 9.17
C MET A 1 15.63 -28.63 8.65
N ALA A 2 14.76 -28.02 9.45
CA ALA A 2 13.39 -27.76 9.01
C ALA A 2 13.41 -26.78 7.82
N ASN A 3 12.74 -27.14 6.73
CA ASN A 3 12.47 -26.19 5.65
C ASN A 3 11.46 -25.12 6.13
N ALA A 4 11.28 -24.06 5.35
CA ALA A 4 10.40 -22.95 5.73
C ALA A 4 8.96 -23.42 6.02
N GLU A 5 8.49 -24.43 5.28
CA GLU A 5 7.15 -25.00 5.43
C GLU A 5 6.98 -25.80 6.73
N GLU A 6 7.95 -26.64 7.10
CA GLU A 6 7.89 -27.48 8.29
C GLU A 6 7.91 -26.65 9.59
N ARG A 7 8.72 -25.57 9.61
CA ARG A 7 8.75 -24.63 10.72
C ARG A 7 7.44 -23.86 10.84
N MET A 8 6.90 -23.35 9.73
CA MET A 8 5.61 -22.65 9.71
C MET A 8 4.45 -23.55 10.15
N ARG A 9 4.38 -24.80 9.64
CA ARG A 9 3.33 -25.75 10.06
C ARG A 9 3.35 -26.01 11.56
N SER A 10 4.54 -26.04 12.18
CA SER A 10 4.66 -26.24 13.63
C SER A 10 4.10 -25.07 14.46
N GLU A 11 4.00 -23.88 13.88
CA GLU A 11 3.48 -22.67 14.52
C GLU A 11 1.97 -22.45 14.27
N LEU A 12 1.37 -23.21 13.34
CA LEU A 12 -0.06 -23.14 13.02
C LEU A 12 -0.91 -24.01 13.96
N PRO A 13 -2.16 -23.61 14.28
CA PRO A 13 -3.10 -24.48 15.00
C PRO A 13 -3.37 -25.78 14.23
N GLN A 14 -3.58 -26.89 14.94
CA GLN A 14 -3.70 -28.26 14.38
C GLN A 14 -4.62 -28.37 13.15
N ALA A 15 -5.74 -27.62 13.13
CA ALA A 15 -6.68 -27.61 12.01
C ALA A 15 -6.10 -27.09 10.68
N HIS A 16 -4.99 -26.35 10.73
CA HIS A 16 -4.35 -25.71 9.57
C HIS A 16 -3.03 -26.36 9.18
N GLN A 17 -2.48 -27.27 9.98
CA GLN A 17 -1.17 -27.90 9.74
C GLN A 17 -1.15 -28.83 8.52
N ALA A 18 -2.31 -29.39 8.14
CA ALA A 18 -2.46 -30.25 6.96
C ALA A 18 -2.80 -29.47 5.68
N LYS A 19 -2.99 -28.15 5.78
CA LYS A 19 -3.30 -27.30 4.62
C LYS A 19 -2.02 -26.96 3.86
N SER A 20 -2.11 -26.91 2.53
CA SER A 20 -1.01 -26.50 1.65
C SER A 20 -0.82 -24.99 1.64
N LEU A 21 0.41 -24.53 1.75
CA LEU A 21 0.73 -23.12 1.98
C LEU A 21 1.69 -22.64 0.90
N ASN A 22 1.38 -21.50 0.26
CA ASN A 22 2.33 -20.81 -0.61
C ASN A 22 3.18 -19.86 0.24
N VAL A 23 4.50 -19.91 0.09
CA VAL A 23 5.43 -19.00 0.77
C VAL A 23 5.83 -17.91 -0.21
N ARG A 24 5.80 -16.65 0.20
CA ARG A 24 6.33 -15.52 -0.57
C ARG A 24 7.46 -14.86 0.19
N LEU A 25 8.36 -14.22 -0.54
CA LEU A 25 9.39 -13.35 0.04
C LEU A 25 8.75 -12.01 0.43
N GLY A 26 9.49 -11.18 1.19
CA GLY A 26 9.03 -9.85 1.60
C GLY A 26 8.70 -8.91 0.44
N ASP A 27 9.26 -9.17 -0.73
CA ASP A 27 9.06 -8.43 -1.99
C ASP A 27 7.90 -8.98 -2.85
N GLY A 28 7.15 -9.97 -2.35
CA GLY A 28 5.99 -10.54 -3.04
C GLY A 28 6.29 -11.67 -4.04
N ARG A 29 7.56 -11.97 -4.34
CA ARG A 29 7.93 -13.10 -5.20
C ARG A 29 7.60 -14.44 -4.55
N GLU A 30 7.27 -15.44 -5.35
CA GLU A 30 7.11 -16.81 -4.85
C GLU A 30 8.44 -17.33 -4.31
N ALA A 31 8.42 -17.81 -3.07
CA ALA A 31 9.54 -18.50 -2.46
C ALA A 31 9.36 -20.00 -2.66
N ASP A 32 10.39 -20.67 -3.14
CA ASP A 32 10.43 -22.13 -3.16
C ASP A 32 10.45 -22.66 -1.72
N ALA A 33 9.36 -23.33 -1.34
CA ALA A 33 9.11 -23.84 0.00
C ALA A 33 10.11 -24.93 0.44
N GLU A 34 10.86 -25.53 -0.51
CA GLU A 34 11.87 -26.54 -0.23
C GLU A 34 13.26 -25.95 0.06
N ILE A 35 13.46 -24.64 -0.12
CA ILE A 35 14.74 -23.99 0.15
C ILE A 35 15.00 -23.93 1.67
N PRO A 36 16.20 -24.34 2.14
CA PRO A 36 16.58 -24.20 3.54
C PRO A 36 16.54 -22.73 3.99
N LEU A 37 15.93 -22.44 5.13
CA LEU A 37 15.80 -21.08 5.70
C LEU A 37 17.12 -20.31 5.81
N VAL A 38 18.23 -21.03 6.01
CA VAL A 38 19.60 -20.47 6.08
C VAL A 38 20.10 -19.91 4.75
N SER A 39 19.49 -20.30 3.63
CA SER A 39 19.85 -19.85 2.29
C SER A 39 19.12 -18.59 1.85
N LEU A 40 18.10 -18.14 2.60
CA LEU A 40 17.14 -17.14 2.11
C LEU A 40 17.59 -15.67 2.29
N GLY A 41 18.68 -15.39 3.03
CA GLY A 41 19.35 -14.07 3.06
C GLY A 41 18.55 -12.85 3.56
N GLU A 42 17.22 -12.94 3.61
CA GLU A 42 16.26 -11.85 3.77
C GLU A 42 15.15 -12.23 4.77
N PRO A 43 14.51 -11.24 5.41
CA PRO A 43 13.36 -11.48 6.28
C PRO A 43 12.13 -11.97 5.49
N LEU A 44 11.59 -13.13 5.89
CA LEU A 44 10.39 -13.72 5.28
C LEU A 44 9.10 -13.05 5.76
N VAL A 45 8.23 -12.67 4.82
CA VAL A 45 6.84 -12.28 5.09
C VAL A 45 5.94 -13.43 4.65
N ILE A 46 5.38 -14.16 5.61
CA ILE A 46 4.53 -15.32 5.33
C ILE A 46 3.11 -14.82 5.01
N VAL A 47 2.77 -14.82 3.71
CA VAL A 47 1.40 -14.63 3.25
C VAL A 47 0.77 -16.00 3.03
N CYS A 48 -0.14 -16.42 3.92
CA CYS A 48 -0.84 -17.70 3.78
C CYS A 48 -1.86 -17.63 2.63
N ARG A 49 -1.47 -17.95 1.38
CA ARG A 49 -2.44 -18.42 0.36
C ARG A 49 -2.53 -19.94 0.43
N LEU A 50 -3.76 -20.45 0.46
CA LEU A 50 -4.08 -21.87 0.33
C LEU A 50 -3.96 -22.27 -1.15
N ARG A 51 -2.86 -22.96 -1.50
CA ARG A 51 -2.62 -23.79 -2.71
C ARG A 51 -2.69 -23.12 -4.11
N LYS A 52 -1.62 -23.32 -4.90
CA LYS A 52 -1.59 -23.14 -6.37
C LYS A 52 -2.07 -24.43 -7.07
N PRO A 53 -2.96 -24.43 -8.09
CA PRO A 53 -3.39 -25.65 -8.78
C PRO A 53 -2.54 -25.98 -10.01
N THR A 54 -2.44 -27.27 -10.33
CA THR A 54 -1.79 -27.80 -11.55
C THR A 54 -2.72 -27.78 -12.76
N ALA A 55 -2.12 -27.79 -13.96
CA ALA A 55 -2.76 -27.58 -15.27
C ALA A 55 -4.00 -28.48 -15.59
N GLU A 56 -4.20 -29.61 -14.91
CA GLU A 56 -5.39 -30.45 -15.05
C GLU A 56 -6.67 -29.82 -14.46
N VAL A 57 -6.55 -28.91 -13.49
CA VAL A 57 -7.71 -28.23 -12.86
C VAL A 57 -8.29 -27.16 -13.81
N LEU A 58 -7.45 -26.52 -14.61
CA LEU A 58 -7.81 -25.48 -15.57
C LEU A 58 -8.71 -25.99 -16.73
N TYR A 59 -8.71 -27.30 -17.00
CA TYR A 59 -9.44 -27.86 -18.14
C TYR A 59 -10.93 -28.18 -17.86
N LYS A 60 -11.38 -28.20 -16.59
CA LYS A 60 -12.75 -28.61 -16.23
C LYS A 60 -13.76 -27.45 -16.06
N SER A 61 -13.35 -26.19 -16.11
CA SER A 61 -14.20 -25.02 -15.77
C SER A 61 -15.08 -24.47 -16.91
N ARG A 62 -15.14 -25.11 -18.09
CA ARG A 62 -15.89 -24.62 -19.27
C ARG A 62 -17.39 -24.99 -19.34
N GLY A 63 -18.02 -25.48 -18.26
CA GLY A 63 -19.43 -25.91 -18.26
C GLY A 63 -20.38 -24.97 -17.52
N GLY A 64 -21.37 -24.41 -18.23
CA GLY A 64 -22.34 -23.43 -17.73
C GLY A 64 -23.35 -23.98 -16.71
N ALA A 65 -23.10 -23.66 -15.43
CA ALA A 65 -24.08 -23.52 -14.36
C ALA A 65 -23.57 -22.36 -13.50
N ALA A 66 -24.47 -21.50 -12.99
CA ALA A 66 -24.06 -20.40 -12.10
C ALA A 66 -23.28 -21.00 -10.91
N ARG A 67 -21.97 -20.73 -10.87
CA ARG A 67 -21.06 -21.28 -9.86
C ARG A 67 -21.57 -20.90 -8.47
N GLU A 68 -21.74 -21.89 -7.61
CA GLU A 68 -22.17 -21.71 -6.22
C GLU A 68 -21.26 -20.69 -5.50
N ASP A 69 -19.95 -20.76 -5.75
CA ASP A 69 -18.94 -19.83 -5.24
C ASP A 69 -19.18 -18.36 -5.64
N VAL A 70 -19.63 -18.11 -6.89
CA VAL A 70 -19.96 -16.74 -7.36
C VAL A 70 -21.19 -16.21 -6.62
N MET A 71 -22.20 -17.06 -6.44
CA MET A 71 -23.43 -16.70 -5.73
C MET A 71 -23.17 -16.46 -4.24
N GLU A 72 -22.26 -17.20 -3.64
CA GLU A 72 -21.84 -17.01 -2.25
C GLU A 72 -21.16 -15.64 -2.06
N CYS A 73 -20.18 -15.31 -2.90
CA CYS A 73 -19.50 -14.00 -2.87
C CYS A 73 -20.50 -12.85 -3.03
N LEU A 74 -21.41 -12.94 -4.00
CA LEU A 74 -22.44 -11.92 -4.23
C LEU A 74 -23.47 -11.85 -3.08
N SER A 75 -23.81 -12.98 -2.45
CA SER A 75 -24.70 -12.99 -1.28
C SER A 75 -24.06 -12.33 -0.06
N ASN A 76 -22.76 -12.50 0.13
CA ASN A 76 -22.02 -11.83 1.20
C ASN A 76 -21.90 -10.33 0.94
N PHE A 77 -21.64 -9.94 -0.31
CA PHE A 77 -21.71 -8.54 -0.73
C PHE A 77 -23.09 -7.93 -0.45
N ASP A 78 -24.18 -8.62 -0.82
CA ASP A 78 -25.55 -8.11 -0.61
C ASP A 78 -25.88 -7.86 0.88
N LYS A 79 -25.21 -8.55 1.80
CA LYS A 79 -25.36 -8.36 3.25
C LYS A 79 -24.49 -7.24 3.80
N THR A 80 -23.28 -7.08 3.28
CA THR A 80 -22.24 -6.22 3.86
C THR A 80 -22.07 -4.89 3.14
N GLY A 81 -22.44 -4.82 1.86
CA GLY A 81 -22.13 -3.72 0.95
C GLY A 81 -20.65 -3.68 0.52
N GLU A 82 -19.84 -4.65 0.94
CA GLU A 82 -18.41 -4.73 0.64
C GLU A 82 -18.13 -5.97 -0.21
N LEU A 83 -17.54 -5.77 -1.39
CA LEU A 83 -17.14 -6.86 -2.26
C LEU A 83 -15.68 -7.19 -1.95
N ASP A 84 -15.50 -8.06 -0.97
CA ASP A 84 -14.18 -8.56 -0.57
C ASP A 84 -13.90 -9.93 -1.19
N LEU A 85 -12.91 -9.97 -2.08
CA LEU A 85 -12.46 -11.17 -2.78
C LEU A 85 -11.05 -11.61 -2.36
N SER A 86 -10.48 -10.95 -1.34
CA SER A 86 -9.12 -11.19 -0.85
C SER A 86 -8.89 -12.60 -0.31
N SER A 87 -9.98 -13.27 0.06
CA SER A 87 -10.01 -14.60 0.68
C SER A 87 -10.65 -15.65 -0.22
N SER A 88 -10.67 -15.45 -1.54
CA SER A 88 -11.19 -16.45 -2.47
C SER A 88 -10.33 -17.72 -2.43
N GLU A 89 -10.69 -18.65 -1.53
CA GLU A 89 -10.07 -19.97 -1.34
C GLU A 89 -10.22 -20.87 -2.58
N SER A 90 -10.99 -20.43 -3.58
CA SER A 90 -11.07 -21.11 -4.85
C SER A 90 -9.71 -21.03 -5.53
N GLY A 91 -9.04 -22.16 -5.71
CA GLY A 91 -7.92 -22.30 -6.65
C GLY A 91 -8.34 -22.11 -8.12
N ASP A 92 -9.25 -21.18 -8.37
CA ASP A 92 -9.80 -20.83 -9.67
C ASP A 92 -9.49 -19.37 -9.95
N GLU A 93 -8.48 -19.16 -10.79
CA GLU A 93 -8.00 -17.85 -11.23
C GLU A 93 -9.11 -17.00 -11.89
N ALA A 94 -10.17 -17.64 -12.39
CA ALA A 94 -11.28 -16.95 -13.03
C ALA A 94 -12.40 -16.56 -12.05
N LEU A 95 -12.38 -16.97 -10.76
CA LEU A 95 -13.47 -16.62 -9.84
C LEU A 95 -13.59 -15.10 -9.67
N VAL A 96 -12.47 -14.40 -9.49
CA VAL A 96 -12.46 -12.94 -9.32
C VAL A 96 -13.10 -12.27 -10.55
N GLU A 97 -12.66 -12.65 -11.75
CA GLU A 97 -13.22 -12.14 -13.00
C GLU A 97 -14.71 -12.45 -13.13
N LEU A 98 -15.14 -13.68 -12.84
CA LEU A 98 -16.53 -14.10 -12.91
C LEU A 98 -17.42 -13.32 -11.93
N VAL A 99 -16.96 -13.09 -10.70
CA VAL A 99 -17.70 -12.32 -9.70
C VAL A 99 -17.80 -10.85 -10.11
N LEU A 100 -16.71 -10.25 -10.59
CA LEU A 100 -16.71 -8.86 -11.07
C LEU A 100 -17.65 -8.70 -12.28
N ASN A 101 -17.59 -9.62 -13.25
CA ASN A 101 -18.49 -9.61 -14.41
C ASN A 101 -19.95 -9.78 -13.98
N ALA A 102 -20.25 -10.71 -13.06
CA ALA A 102 -21.59 -10.88 -12.54
C ALA A 102 -22.09 -9.63 -11.79
N ALA A 103 -21.24 -8.95 -11.03
CA ALA A 103 -21.58 -7.69 -10.36
C ALA A 103 -21.88 -6.57 -11.37
N ILE A 104 -21.13 -6.49 -12.47
CA ILE A 104 -21.35 -5.55 -13.59
C ILE A 104 -22.68 -5.87 -14.28
N ASP A 105 -22.89 -7.12 -14.69
CA ASP A 105 -24.08 -7.55 -15.43
C ASP A 105 -25.37 -7.33 -14.63
N THR A 106 -25.29 -7.55 -13.31
CA THR A 106 -26.41 -7.33 -12.39
C THR A 106 -26.51 -5.89 -11.88
N LYS A 107 -25.62 -4.99 -12.33
CA LYS A 107 -25.57 -3.55 -11.98
C LYS A 107 -25.55 -3.31 -10.48
N ARG A 108 -24.79 -4.12 -9.74
CA ARG A 108 -24.61 -3.96 -8.29
C ARG A 108 -23.83 -2.67 -8.01
N ASN A 109 -24.27 -1.96 -6.97
CA ASN A 109 -23.59 -0.75 -6.53
C ASN A 109 -22.44 -1.08 -5.56
N VAL A 110 -21.29 -1.44 -6.12
CA VAL A 110 -20.10 -1.83 -5.34
C VAL A 110 -19.39 -0.59 -4.80
N ALA A 111 -19.64 -0.24 -3.54
CA ALA A 111 -19.04 0.93 -2.90
C ALA A 111 -17.64 0.66 -2.31
N SER A 112 -17.37 -0.58 -1.88
CA SER A 112 -16.09 -1.01 -1.33
C SER A 112 -15.63 -2.27 -2.05
N LEU A 113 -14.42 -2.25 -2.60
CA LEU A 113 -13.83 -3.35 -3.35
C LEU A 113 -12.45 -3.69 -2.78
N CYS A 114 -12.29 -4.95 -2.34
CA CYS A 114 -11.03 -5.48 -1.84
C CYS A 114 -10.60 -6.68 -2.69
N LEU A 115 -9.45 -6.52 -3.37
CA LEU A 115 -8.80 -7.52 -4.21
C LEU A 115 -7.41 -7.88 -3.66
N ASP A 116 -7.22 -7.75 -2.34
CA ASP A 116 -5.93 -8.01 -1.71
C ASP A 116 -5.50 -9.47 -1.92
N GLY A 117 -4.32 -9.68 -2.49
CA GLY A 117 -3.83 -11.00 -2.80
C GLY A 117 -4.63 -11.68 -3.93
N CYS A 118 -5.35 -10.94 -4.76
CA CYS A 118 -5.87 -11.45 -6.03
C CYS A 118 -4.88 -11.13 -7.15
N ASP A 119 -4.69 -12.05 -8.11
CA ASP A 119 -3.84 -11.75 -9.26
C ASP A 119 -4.65 -10.92 -10.29
N ILE A 120 -4.14 -9.75 -10.66
CA ILE A 120 -4.83 -8.85 -11.61
C ILE A 120 -4.57 -9.33 -13.03
N THR A 121 -5.43 -10.22 -13.54
CA THR A 121 -5.40 -10.66 -14.95
C THR A 121 -6.02 -9.61 -15.88
N ASP A 122 -5.83 -9.74 -17.19
CA ASP A 122 -6.46 -8.85 -18.19
C ASP A 122 -8.00 -8.84 -18.11
N GLY A 123 -8.59 -9.98 -17.73
CA GLY A 123 -10.03 -10.10 -17.49
C GLY A 123 -10.47 -9.28 -16.29
N VAL A 124 -9.79 -9.44 -15.15
CA VAL A 124 -10.03 -8.63 -13.94
C VAL A 124 -9.82 -7.14 -14.22
N LEU A 125 -8.74 -6.80 -14.92
CA LEU A 125 -8.41 -5.44 -15.33
C LEU A 125 -9.53 -4.82 -16.18
N SER A 126 -10.08 -5.57 -17.13
CA SER A 126 -11.20 -5.13 -17.96
C SER A 126 -12.43 -4.83 -17.10
N SER A 127 -12.78 -5.70 -16.17
CA SER A 127 -13.91 -5.47 -15.24
C SER A 127 -13.66 -4.26 -14.33
N LEU A 128 -12.43 -4.05 -13.85
CA LEU A 128 -12.05 -2.92 -13.00
C LEU A 128 -12.26 -1.57 -13.69
N THR A 129 -12.00 -1.46 -15.01
CA THR A 129 -12.24 -0.20 -15.76
C THR A 129 -13.70 0.27 -15.68
N ILE A 130 -14.63 -0.66 -15.46
CA ILE A 130 -16.07 -0.41 -15.33
C ILE A 130 -16.45 -0.22 -13.86
N ILE A 131 -16.06 -1.16 -12.98
CA ILE A 131 -16.50 -1.17 -11.58
C ILE A 131 -16.00 0.04 -10.80
N LEU A 132 -14.75 0.49 -11.03
CA LEU A 132 -14.13 1.55 -10.23
C LEU A 132 -14.90 2.89 -10.25
N GLN A 133 -15.76 3.11 -11.25
CA GLN A 133 -16.60 4.31 -11.34
C GLN A 133 -17.56 4.48 -10.15
N ASN A 134 -17.97 3.37 -9.53
CA ASN A 134 -18.91 3.36 -8.41
C ASN A 134 -18.22 3.08 -7.05
N VAL A 135 -16.92 2.82 -7.07
CA VAL A 135 -16.16 2.43 -5.88
C VAL A 135 -15.70 3.68 -5.12
N THR A 136 -15.89 3.66 -3.81
CA THR A 136 -15.42 4.69 -2.87
C THR A 136 -14.19 4.26 -2.08
N LYS A 137 -14.00 2.95 -1.89
CA LYS A 137 -12.82 2.36 -1.22
C LYS A 137 -12.28 1.22 -2.07
N PHE A 138 -11.00 1.31 -2.44
CA PHE A 138 -10.35 0.34 -3.29
C PHE A 138 -9.05 -0.14 -2.66
N SER A 139 -8.88 -1.46 -2.57
CA SER A 139 -7.66 -2.11 -2.10
C SER A 139 -7.29 -3.25 -3.03
N CYS A 140 -6.02 -3.31 -3.43
CA CYS A 140 -5.46 -4.45 -4.19
C CYS A 140 -4.00 -4.70 -3.78
N ARG A 141 -3.77 -4.90 -2.48
CA ARG A 141 -2.44 -5.18 -1.95
C ARG A 141 -1.93 -6.55 -2.40
N TYR A 142 -0.63 -6.72 -2.61
CA TYR A 142 -0.04 -8.02 -2.98
C TYR A 142 -0.69 -8.69 -4.20
N ALA A 143 -1.18 -7.86 -5.13
CA ALA A 143 -1.97 -8.30 -6.28
C ALA A 143 -1.12 -8.49 -7.55
N GLY A 144 0.17 -8.16 -7.47
CA GLY A 144 1.07 -8.16 -8.63
C GLY A 144 0.75 -7.05 -9.64
N LEU A 145 0.08 -5.98 -9.19
CA LEU A 145 -0.25 -4.86 -10.06
C LEU A 145 1.02 -4.16 -10.54
N ASN A 146 1.19 -4.01 -11.85
CA ASN A 146 2.33 -3.32 -12.45
C ASN A 146 1.92 -2.03 -13.18
N ASP A 147 2.89 -1.27 -13.67
CA ASP A 147 2.65 0.03 -14.34
C ASP A 147 1.85 -0.09 -15.65
N GLU A 148 2.00 -1.17 -16.43
CA GLU A 148 1.22 -1.35 -17.67
C GLU A 148 -0.28 -1.53 -17.36
N GLN A 149 -0.58 -2.30 -16.32
CA GLN A 149 -1.94 -2.53 -15.84
C GLN A 149 -2.52 -1.25 -15.23
N LEU A 150 -1.77 -0.54 -14.39
CA LEU A 150 -2.20 0.74 -13.81
C LEU A 150 -2.41 1.82 -14.88
N SER A 151 -1.57 1.85 -15.91
CA SER A 151 -1.73 2.72 -17.08
C SER A 151 -3.03 2.41 -17.82
N THR A 152 -3.38 1.12 -17.97
CA THR A 152 -4.64 0.71 -18.57
C THR A 152 -5.86 1.16 -17.77
N LEU A 153 -5.80 1.07 -16.43
CA LEU A 153 -6.84 1.64 -15.57
C LEU A 153 -6.96 3.16 -15.79
N SER A 154 -5.85 3.85 -16.07
CA SER A 154 -5.76 5.31 -16.22
C SER A 154 -6.20 5.84 -17.59
N LYS A 155 -6.41 4.98 -18.61
CA LYS A 155 -6.77 5.40 -19.98
C LYS A 155 -8.09 6.17 -20.07
N THR A 156 -9.03 5.92 -19.17
CA THR A 156 -10.32 6.61 -19.17
C THR A 156 -10.19 7.96 -18.47
N SER A 157 -10.68 9.04 -19.09
CA SER A 157 -10.63 10.39 -18.50
C SER A 157 -11.72 10.67 -17.44
N LEU A 158 -12.61 9.71 -17.19
CA LEU A 158 -13.71 9.88 -16.23
C LEU A 158 -13.16 9.93 -14.78
N PRO A 159 -13.61 10.91 -13.97
CA PRO A 159 -13.20 11.01 -12.57
C PRO A 159 -13.73 9.82 -11.77
N LEU A 160 -12.94 9.35 -10.81
CA LEU A 160 -13.30 8.28 -9.88
C LEU A 160 -13.76 8.88 -8.55
N ASN A 161 -14.79 8.29 -7.95
CA ASN A 161 -15.33 8.72 -6.65
C ASN A 161 -14.60 8.07 -5.46
N ILE A 162 -13.33 7.67 -5.66
CA ILE A 162 -12.56 6.95 -4.66
C ILE A 162 -12.04 7.92 -3.60
N THR A 163 -12.26 7.56 -2.35
CA THR A 163 -11.87 8.32 -1.14
C THR A 163 -10.72 7.66 -0.38
N SER A 164 -10.53 6.34 -0.54
CA SER A 164 -9.47 5.55 0.10
C SER A 164 -8.90 4.55 -0.91
N ILE A 165 -7.58 4.60 -1.10
CA ILE A 165 -6.82 3.74 -2.03
C ILE A 165 -5.69 3.05 -1.28
N ASP A 166 -5.58 1.73 -1.45
CA ASP A 166 -4.43 0.94 -1.00
C ASP A 166 -3.85 0.10 -2.14
N LEU A 167 -2.68 0.51 -2.63
CA LEU A 167 -1.93 -0.16 -3.70
C LEU A 167 -0.63 -0.78 -3.18
N SER A 168 -0.50 -0.96 -1.87
CA SER A 168 0.75 -1.38 -1.23
C SER A 168 1.24 -2.77 -1.67
N HIS A 169 2.56 -2.98 -1.67
CA HIS A 169 3.21 -4.26 -1.98
C HIS A 169 2.88 -4.80 -3.37
N ASN A 170 2.89 -3.92 -4.36
CA ASN A 170 2.73 -4.23 -5.78
C ASN A 170 4.03 -3.91 -6.54
N GLU A 171 4.04 -4.19 -7.84
CA GLU A 171 5.22 -4.05 -8.71
C GLU A 171 5.20 -2.71 -9.45
N LEU A 172 4.83 -1.63 -8.75
CA LEU A 172 4.77 -0.28 -9.32
C LEU A 172 6.12 0.42 -9.16
N THR A 173 6.69 0.87 -10.27
CA THR A 173 7.94 1.63 -10.27
C THR A 173 7.78 3.02 -10.87
N SER A 174 6.79 3.25 -11.74
CA SER A 174 6.58 4.54 -12.41
C SER A 174 5.72 5.49 -11.57
N GLY A 175 6.36 6.53 -11.02
CA GLY A 175 5.66 7.64 -10.36
C GLY A 175 4.69 8.38 -11.30
N PHE A 176 5.01 8.46 -12.60
CA PHE A 176 4.14 9.06 -13.61
C PHE A 176 2.83 8.28 -13.77
N THR A 177 2.92 6.96 -13.89
CA THR A 177 1.73 6.10 -14.05
C THR A 177 0.81 6.18 -12.83
N LEU A 178 1.39 6.15 -11.63
CA LEU A 178 0.64 6.35 -10.40
C LEU A 178 -0.03 7.72 -10.35
N SER A 179 0.72 8.77 -10.68
CA SER A 179 0.21 10.15 -10.74
C SER A 179 -0.95 10.28 -11.73
N SER A 180 -0.86 9.65 -12.91
CA SER A 180 -1.92 9.61 -13.91
C SER A 180 -3.21 8.99 -13.38
N MET A 181 -3.13 7.87 -12.67
CA MET A 181 -4.29 7.26 -12.00
C MET A 181 -4.88 8.18 -10.92
N LEU A 182 -4.02 8.73 -10.05
CA LEU A 182 -4.42 9.57 -8.93
C LEU A 182 -5.02 10.91 -9.38
N SER A 183 -4.63 11.42 -10.55
CA SER A 183 -5.21 12.63 -11.14
C SER A 183 -6.71 12.52 -11.37
N ARG A 184 -7.25 11.29 -11.44
CA ARG A 184 -8.68 11.01 -11.56
C ARG A 184 -9.40 10.89 -10.21
N CYS A 185 -8.66 10.83 -9.11
CA CYS A 185 -9.15 10.54 -7.76
C CYS A 185 -9.19 11.82 -6.90
N HIS A 186 -9.91 12.86 -7.34
CA HIS A 186 -9.91 14.17 -6.67
C HIS A 186 -10.47 14.16 -5.24
N GLN A 187 -11.23 13.13 -4.87
CA GLN A 187 -11.83 12.97 -3.54
C GLN A 187 -10.95 12.12 -2.61
N VAL A 188 -9.78 11.66 -3.06
CA VAL A 188 -8.93 10.79 -2.24
C VAL A 188 -8.51 11.51 -0.97
N SER A 189 -8.73 10.85 0.15
CA SER A 189 -8.44 11.33 1.50
C SER A 189 -7.44 10.44 2.22
N GLU A 190 -7.37 9.16 1.83
CA GLU A 190 -6.44 8.16 2.35
C GLU A 190 -5.72 7.49 1.17
N LEU A 191 -4.39 7.55 1.15
CA LEU A 191 -3.55 6.88 0.16
C LEU A 191 -2.49 6.02 0.85
N ARG A 192 -2.44 4.74 0.51
CA ARG A 192 -1.41 3.81 0.95
C ARG A 192 -0.70 3.21 -0.26
N ILE A 193 0.61 3.41 -0.29
CA ILE A 193 1.52 2.99 -1.35
C ILE A 193 2.80 2.44 -0.72
N CYS A 194 2.65 1.55 0.27
CA CYS A 194 3.75 1.01 1.06
C CYS A 194 4.54 -0.05 0.28
N ASP A 195 5.84 -0.17 0.59
CA ASP A 195 6.79 -1.12 0.00
C ASP A 195 6.73 -1.11 -1.54
N LEU A 196 6.68 0.09 -2.12
CA LEU A 196 6.81 0.31 -3.56
C LEU A 196 8.15 0.98 -3.85
N ASP A 197 8.84 0.49 -4.88
CA ASP A 197 10.08 1.06 -5.41
C ASP A 197 9.76 2.11 -6.48
N ILE A 198 9.00 3.13 -6.09
CA ILE A 198 8.60 4.21 -7.01
C ILE A 198 9.81 5.07 -7.33
N GLU A 199 10.24 5.03 -8.58
CA GLU A 199 11.20 6.00 -9.10
C GLU A 199 10.50 7.35 -9.25
N MET A 200 10.88 8.25 -8.36
CA MET A 200 10.57 9.67 -8.44
C MET A 200 11.56 10.24 -9.46
N GLY A 201 11.17 10.37 -10.73
CA GLY A 201 12.15 10.74 -11.75
C GLY A 201 11.58 10.96 -13.13
N GLN A 202 12.25 11.86 -13.84
CA GLN A 202 11.93 12.41 -15.16
C GLN A 202 11.88 11.30 -16.23
N GLU A 203 10.69 10.92 -16.71
CA GLU A 203 10.61 10.22 -18.00
C GLU A 203 11.02 11.23 -19.09
N SER A 204 12.26 11.08 -19.56
CA SER A 204 12.84 11.97 -20.55
C SER A 204 12.30 11.68 -21.95
N LEU A 205 11.80 12.75 -22.58
CA LEU A 205 11.77 13.06 -24.01
C LEU A 205 10.65 12.45 -24.85
N ASP A 206 9.50 13.12 -24.85
CA ASP A 206 8.94 13.66 -26.09
C ASP A 206 8.37 15.07 -25.84
N TYR A 207 8.45 15.91 -26.86
CA TYR A 207 8.31 17.37 -26.81
C TYR A 207 7.03 17.85 -26.09
N GLU A 208 7.21 18.72 -25.08
CA GLU A 208 6.20 19.43 -24.29
C GLU A 208 5.31 18.63 -23.31
N ALA A 209 5.91 18.02 -22.29
CA ALA A 209 5.33 17.96 -20.93
C ALA A 209 6.39 17.57 -19.91
N PHE A 210 6.88 18.53 -19.12
CA PHE A 210 7.61 18.23 -17.89
C PHE A 210 6.60 17.68 -16.87
N VAL A 211 6.49 16.36 -16.73
CA VAL A 211 5.71 15.75 -15.65
C VAL A 211 6.65 15.24 -14.59
N TYR A 212 7.06 16.18 -13.73
CA TYR A 212 7.48 15.84 -12.39
C TYR A 212 6.27 15.25 -11.63
N TRP A 213 6.50 14.71 -10.43
CA TRP A 213 5.43 14.52 -9.42
C TRP A 213 4.53 15.78 -9.19
N MET A 214 4.99 16.96 -9.64
CA MET A 214 4.49 18.33 -9.43
C MET A 214 3.13 18.70 -10.06
N SER A 215 2.19 17.78 -10.31
CA SER A 215 0.90 18.19 -10.92
C SER A 215 -0.35 17.47 -10.46
N THR A 216 -0.22 16.37 -9.71
CA THR A 216 -1.41 15.68 -9.21
C THR A 216 -1.89 16.35 -7.93
N TRP A 217 -2.80 17.30 -8.11
CA TRP A 217 -3.42 18.01 -7.01
C TRP A 217 -4.44 17.12 -6.29
N LEU A 218 -4.10 16.72 -5.07
CA LEU A 218 -4.96 15.93 -4.17
C LEU A 218 -5.42 16.78 -2.98
N PRO A 219 -6.34 17.76 -3.17
CA PRO A 219 -6.72 18.73 -2.14
C PRO A 219 -7.36 18.12 -0.89
N ASN A 220 -7.86 16.89 -1.01
CA ASN A 220 -8.56 16.18 0.05
C ASN A 220 -7.68 15.19 0.80
N LEU A 221 -6.42 15.00 0.39
CA LEU A 221 -5.53 14.01 0.99
C LEU A 221 -5.21 14.35 2.44
N ARG A 222 -5.65 13.52 3.39
CA ARG A 222 -5.41 13.71 4.83
C ARG A 222 -4.42 12.69 5.37
N GLU A 223 -4.45 11.46 4.86
CA GLU A 223 -3.57 10.38 5.28
C GLU A 223 -2.75 9.85 4.11
N LEU A 224 -1.42 9.86 4.26
CA LEU A 224 -0.47 9.30 3.30
C LEU A 224 0.42 8.28 4.01
N SER A 225 0.51 7.07 3.47
CA SER A 225 1.39 6.01 3.96
C SER A 225 2.33 5.53 2.85
N MET A 226 3.63 5.67 3.09
CA MET A 226 4.73 5.25 2.22
C MET A 226 5.74 4.41 3.04
N VAL A 227 5.21 3.51 3.86
CA VAL A 227 6.03 2.63 4.72
C VAL A 227 6.96 1.82 3.84
N GLY A 228 8.25 1.79 4.19
CA GLY A 228 9.27 0.97 3.52
C GLY A 228 9.62 1.34 2.07
N CYS A 229 9.06 2.43 1.53
CA CYS A 229 9.46 2.96 0.22
C CYS A 229 10.90 3.49 0.23
N GLN A 230 11.56 3.40 -0.93
CA GLN A 230 12.83 4.08 -1.18
C GLN A 230 12.58 5.49 -1.70
N LEU A 231 12.82 6.50 -0.85
CA LEU A 231 12.58 7.91 -1.20
C LEU A 231 13.85 8.52 -1.81
N THR A 232 13.92 8.57 -3.14
CA THR A 232 15.05 9.17 -3.87
C THR A 232 14.94 10.68 -4.03
N GLU A 233 13.73 11.23 -4.22
CA GLU A 233 13.48 12.67 -4.38
C GLU A 233 12.52 13.20 -3.30
N PHE A 234 13.09 13.68 -2.19
CA PHE A 234 12.31 14.13 -1.04
C PHE A 234 11.52 15.43 -1.29
N ASP A 235 11.98 16.30 -2.18
CA ASP A 235 11.35 17.60 -2.46
C ASP A 235 9.94 17.44 -3.07
N SER A 236 9.74 16.44 -3.94
CA SER A 236 8.42 16.14 -4.51
C SER A 236 7.41 15.66 -3.47
N LEU A 237 7.87 14.90 -2.47
CA LEU A 237 7.03 14.49 -1.35
C LEU A 237 6.58 15.70 -0.50
N ILE A 238 7.48 16.67 -0.28
CA ILE A 238 7.15 17.91 0.45
C ILE A 238 6.03 18.68 -0.24
N GLU A 239 6.05 18.76 -1.57
CA GLU A 239 4.97 19.40 -2.32
C GLU A 239 3.62 18.70 -2.12
N TRP A 240 3.55 17.37 -2.25
CA TRP A 240 2.34 16.59 -1.99
C TRP A 240 1.78 16.81 -0.59
N ILE A 241 2.65 16.74 0.42
CA ILE A 241 2.28 16.97 1.83
C ILE A 241 1.74 18.39 2.02
N SER A 242 2.33 19.37 1.32
CA SER A 242 1.98 20.78 1.42
C SER A 242 0.68 21.11 0.69
N MET A 243 0.47 20.58 -0.51
CA MET A 243 -0.73 20.81 -1.33
C MET A 243 -1.99 20.11 -0.78
N GLY A 244 -1.84 18.93 -0.19
CA GLY A 244 -2.95 18.09 0.24
C GLY A 244 -3.52 18.44 1.62
N CYS A 245 -2.89 19.30 2.41
CA CYS A 245 -3.20 19.46 3.85
C CYS A 245 -3.12 18.12 4.60
N VAL A 246 -2.09 17.31 4.31
CA VAL A 246 -1.85 16.02 4.97
C VAL A 246 -1.72 16.23 6.48
N GLN A 247 -2.49 15.44 7.23
CA GLN A 247 -2.57 15.46 8.70
C GLN A 247 -1.86 14.25 9.31
N ARG A 248 -1.78 13.13 8.58
CA ARG A 248 -1.07 11.93 8.99
C ARG A 248 -0.17 11.46 7.84
N LEU A 249 1.12 11.37 8.13
CA LEU A 249 2.14 10.88 7.22
C LEU A 249 2.86 9.70 7.87
N ASP A 250 2.91 8.56 7.19
CA ASP A 250 3.63 7.38 7.65
C ASP A 250 4.80 7.06 6.73
N LEU A 251 6.01 7.26 7.25
CA LEU A 251 7.30 6.98 6.59
C LEU A 251 8.08 5.92 7.37
N SER A 252 7.37 5.06 8.11
CA SER A 252 7.98 3.98 8.88
C SER A 252 8.87 3.10 8.00
N GLY A 253 10.02 2.66 8.54
CA GLY A 253 10.90 1.74 7.82
C GLY A 253 11.56 2.28 6.54
N THR A 254 11.43 3.58 6.24
CA THR A 254 12.16 4.23 5.14
C THR A 254 13.57 4.61 5.56
N GLU A 255 14.45 4.90 4.58
CA GLU A 255 15.82 5.39 4.80
C GLU A 255 15.89 6.93 4.89
N ILE A 256 14.82 7.58 5.37
CA ILE A 256 14.78 9.02 5.58
C ILE A 256 15.84 9.48 6.60
N THR A 257 16.58 10.53 6.26
CA THR A 257 17.68 11.08 7.07
C THR A 257 17.22 12.23 7.96
N LEU A 258 18.09 12.67 8.87
CA LEU A 258 17.85 13.89 9.67
C LEU A 258 17.77 15.15 8.81
N ASP A 259 18.50 15.21 7.69
CA ASP A 259 18.45 16.36 6.79
C ASP A 259 17.11 16.43 6.05
N HIS A 260 16.58 15.30 5.58
CA HIS A 260 15.22 15.25 5.04
C HIS A 260 14.20 15.71 6.09
N LEU A 261 14.32 15.24 7.34
CA LEU A 261 13.40 15.64 8.40
C LEU A 261 13.49 17.14 8.71
N ARG A 262 14.70 17.72 8.69
CA ARG A 262 14.92 19.16 8.83
C ARG A 262 14.21 19.94 7.72
N THR A 263 14.40 19.56 6.46
CA THR A 263 13.72 20.17 5.30
C THR A 263 12.20 20.13 5.46
N LEU A 264 11.66 18.99 5.92
CA LEU A 264 10.23 18.85 6.17
C LEU A 264 9.75 19.81 7.26
N VAL A 265 10.47 19.87 8.38
CA VAL A 265 10.12 20.78 9.49
C VAL A 265 10.11 22.22 9.00
N GLU A 266 11.17 22.66 8.32
CA GLU A 266 11.29 24.01 7.75
C GLU A 266 10.13 24.34 6.81
N ALA A 267 9.77 23.42 5.89
CA ALA A 267 8.68 23.62 4.94
C ALA A 267 7.29 23.68 5.60
N ARG A 268 7.12 23.04 6.77
CA ARG A 268 5.81 22.83 7.41
C ARG A 268 5.54 23.68 8.65
N MET A 269 6.45 24.56 9.05
CA MET A 269 6.26 25.41 10.25
C MET A 269 5.00 26.29 10.19
N MET A 270 4.54 26.68 9.00
CA MET A 270 3.36 27.54 8.80
C MET A 270 2.11 26.76 8.36
N CYS A 271 2.17 25.42 8.34
CA CYS A 271 1.10 24.57 7.85
C CYS A 271 0.21 24.02 8.98
N PRO A 272 -0.97 23.45 8.66
CA PRO A 272 -1.81 22.76 9.64
C PRO A 272 -1.05 21.64 10.37
N PRO A 273 -1.46 21.30 11.61
CA PRO A 273 -0.79 20.26 12.38
C PRO A 273 -0.71 18.93 11.65
N ILE A 274 0.44 18.26 11.76
CA ILE A 274 0.70 16.98 11.11
C ILE A 274 1.32 16.00 12.10
N VAL A 275 0.90 14.74 12.03
CA VAL A 275 1.50 13.61 12.72
C VAL A 275 2.36 12.83 11.73
N ILE A 276 3.64 12.66 12.04
CA ILE A 276 4.61 11.96 11.22
C ILE A 276 5.06 10.71 11.96
N ARG A 277 4.82 9.55 11.37
CA ARG A 277 5.23 8.25 11.90
C ARG A 277 6.55 7.86 11.25
N LEU A 278 7.55 7.61 12.09
CA LEU A 278 8.90 7.22 11.73
C LEU A 278 9.42 5.97 12.47
N PRO A 279 8.59 5.06 13.02
CA PRO A 279 9.15 3.87 13.65
C PRO A 279 9.98 3.07 12.65
N ARG A 280 11.15 2.62 13.09
CA ARG A 280 12.12 1.90 12.25
C ARG A 280 12.80 2.75 11.15
N ALA A 281 12.66 4.08 11.15
CA ALA A 281 13.49 4.95 10.31
C ALA A 281 14.93 4.98 10.88
N ARG A 282 15.76 4.03 10.45
CA ARG A 282 17.04 3.71 11.12
C ARG A 282 18.04 4.85 11.11
N ALA A 283 18.09 5.64 10.04
CA ALA A 283 18.99 6.78 9.94
C ALA A 283 18.69 7.89 10.97
N ILE A 284 17.46 7.95 11.49
CA ILE A 284 17.04 8.87 12.55
C ILE A 284 17.13 8.17 13.92
N GLU A 285 16.56 6.97 14.05
CA GLU A 285 16.41 6.31 15.35
C GLU A 285 17.74 5.84 15.98
N ARG A 286 18.83 5.79 15.19
CA ARG A 286 20.17 5.43 15.69
C ARG A 286 20.79 6.49 16.59
N ASP A 287 20.43 7.76 16.43
CA ASP A 287 21.02 8.87 17.18
C ASP A 287 19.93 9.80 17.75
N PRO A 288 19.39 9.47 18.94
CA PRO A 288 18.41 10.32 19.61
C PRO A 288 18.93 11.71 19.95
N GLN A 289 20.24 11.87 20.18
CA GLN A 289 20.84 13.16 20.52
C GLN A 289 20.83 14.08 19.30
N ALA A 290 21.28 13.60 18.15
CA ALA A 290 21.26 14.38 16.91
C ALA A 290 19.84 14.81 16.51
N PHE A 291 18.83 13.95 16.72
CA PHE A 291 17.44 14.31 16.54
C PHE A 291 16.98 15.43 17.50
N VAL A 292 17.32 15.31 18.79
CA VAL A 292 16.99 16.34 19.79
C VAL A 292 17.64 17.68 19.47
N ASP A 293 18.94 17.68 19.13
CA ASP A 293 19.67 18.89 18.77
C ASP A 293 19.06 19.58 17.53
N MET A 294 18.65 18.78 16.54
CA MET A 294 17.95 19.29 15.36
C MET A 294 16.59 19.89 15.74
N ILE A 295 15.78 19.20 16.55
CA ILE A 295 14.41 19.68 16.83
C ILE A 295 14.38 20.88 17.76
N LEU A 296 15.31 20.98 18.70
CA LEU A 296 15.41 22.12 19.62
C LEU A 296 15.76 23.43 18.88
N ALA A 297 16.32 23.36 17.68
CA ALA A 297 16.50 24.54 16.82
C ALA A 297 15.17 25.15 16.34
N PHE A 298 14.08 24.36 16.33
CA PHE A 298 12.75 24.78 15.84
C PHE A 298 11.71 24.93 16.94
N VAL A 299 11.87 24.22 18.05
CA VAL A 299 10.92 24.25 19.17
C VAL A 299 11.11 25.55 19.96
N SER A 300 10.28 26.55 19.67
CA SER A 300 10.12 27.77 20.48
C SER A 300 9.08 27.57 21.59
N GLU A 301 8.97 28.53 22.50
CA GLU A 301 8.12 28.43 23.70
C GLU A 301 6.61 28.31 23.42
N ARG A 302 6.10 28.51 22.18
CA ARG A 302 4.65 28.71 22.01
C ARG A 302 3.86 27.95 20.96
N THR A 303 4.43 27.19 20.02
CA THR A 303 3.70 26.13 19.27
C THR A 303 4.62 25.41 18.29
N PHE A 304 4.60 24.07 18.29
CA PHE A 304 5.26 23.25 17.29
C PHE A 304 4.18 22.38 16.58
N PRO A 305 3.88 22.63 15.30
CA PRO A 305 2.73 22.02 14.62
C PRO A 305 2.96 20.57 14.19
N ILE A 306 4.18 20.05 14.34
CA ILE A 306 4.55 18.71 13.89
C ILE A 306 4.65 17.78 15.10
N ARG A 307 4.04 16.61 15.01
CA ARG A 307 4.11 15.57 16.05
C ARG A 307 4.75 14.33 15.47
N PHE A 308 5.81 13.83 16.11
CA PHE A 308 6.51 12.64 15.71
C PHE A 308 6.10 11.44 16.54
N HIS A 309 5.89 10.33 15.86
CA HIS A 309 5.67 9.03 16.45
C HIS A 309 6.82 8.10 16.03
N PHE A 310 7.64 7.69 16.98
CA PHE A 310 8.79 6.79 16.79
C PHE A 310 8.56 5.46 17.50
N SER A 311 9.51 4.53 17.35
CA SER A 311 9.56 3.33 18.18
C SER A 311 9.63 3.69 19.68
N ALA A 312 9.02 2.85 20.52
CA ALA A 312 8.94 3.10 21.96
C ALA A 312 10.31 3.28 22.61
N ARG A 313 11.33 2.53 22.14
CA ARG A 313 12.71 2.64 22.61
C ARG A 313 13.28 4.04 22.33
N PHE A 314 13.13 4.53 21.10
CA PHE A 314 13.63 5.85 20.70
C PHE A 314 12.87 6.97 21.42
N ALA A 315 11.54 6.90 21.44
CA ALA A 315 10.70 7.88 22.12
C ALA A 315 11.06 8.02 23.60
N ASN A 316 11.32 6.90 24.30
CA ASN A 316 11.76 6.94 25.69
C ASN A 316 13.14 7.58 25.87
N ALA A 317 14.10 7.31 24.98
CA ALA A 317 15.41 7.96 25.03
C ALA A 317 15.29 9.48 24.88
N VAL A 318 14.53 9.96 23.87
CA VAL A 318 14.28 11.40 23.65
C VAL A 318 13.61 12.04 24.86
N ARG A 319 12.62 11.37 25.47
CA ARG A 319 11.94 11.86 26.68
C ARG A 319 12.89 12.05 27.87
N THR A 320 13.95 11.26 27.97
CA THR A 320 14.98 11.43 29.02
C THR A 320 15.97 12.56 28.73
N MET A 321 16.18 12.90 27.47
CA MET A 321 17.13 13.93 27.03
C MET A 321 16.56 15.35 27.12
N THR A 322 15.24 15.50 26.93
CA THR A 322 14.61 16.83 26.94
C THR A 322 13.21 16.85 27.56
N ALA A 323 12.99 17.83 28.44
CA ALA A 323 11.69 18.11 29.04
C ALA A 323 10.66 18.65 28.03
N PHE A 324 11.10 19.14 26.87
CA PHE A 324 10.23 19.65 25.80
C PHE A 324 9.69 18.55 24.88
N SER A 325 10.02 17.28 25.13
CA SER A 325 9.60 16.14 24.30
C SER A 325 8.08 16.04 24.12
N SER A 326 7.29 16.50 25.10
CA SER A 326 5.83 16.58 24.99
C SER A 326 5.31 17.61 23.99
N ASN A 327 6.16 18.48 23.43
CA ASN A 327 5.76 19.46 22.42
C ASN A 327 5.80 18.89 21.00
N PHE A 328 6.63 17.88 20.76
CA PHE A 328 6.88 17.34 19.42
C PHE A 328 6.77 15.82 19.34
N LEU A 329 6.71 15.06 20.44
CA LEU A 329 6.38 13.64 20.40
C LEU A 329 4.88 13.41 20.60
N CYS A 330 4.37 12.36 19.97
CA CYS A 330 3.10 11.74 20.35
C CYS A 330 3.23 11.04 21.71
N SER A 331 2.11 10.98 22.43
CA SER A 331 1.97 10.16 23.65
C SER A 331 2.11 8.69 23.32
#